data_AF-A0A519LDI3-F1
#
_entry.id   AF-A0A519LDI3-F1
#
_cell.length_a   1.000
_cell.length_b   1.000
_cell.length_c   1.000
_cell.angle_alpha   90.00
_cell.angle_beta   90.00
_cell.angle_gamma   90.00
#
_symmetry.space_group_name_H-M   'P 1'
#
loop_
_entity.id
_entity.type
_entity.pdbx_description
1 polymer ?
#
loop_
_entity_poly.entity_id
_entity_poly.type
_entity_poly.pdbx_seq_one_letter_code
_entity_poly.pdbx_strand_id
1 'polypeptide(L)'
;MGHNPRFRMWSTEDWRGYCPTLGDMERRGWTLTARCGACDLKMEVRIGIVIRAKGRAWSPWGQTAKCRRLHCGGRMVLRAYSPRAGEYVDV
;
A
#
# COMPACT_ATOMS: atom_id res chain seq x y z
N MET A 1 9.91 11.21 -18.04
CA MET A 1 10.19 10.11 -17.10
C MET A 1 9.72 8.82 -17.77
N GLY A 2 10.62 7.90 -18.10
CA GLY A 2 10.26 6.68 -18.84
C GLY A 2 9.55 5.67 -17.94
N HIS A 3 8.32 5.32 -18.27
CA HIS A 3 7.67 4.14 -17.69
C HIS A 3 8.45 2.91 -18.16
N ASN A 4 8.95 2.08 -17.24
CA ASN A 4 9.51 0.78 -17.63
C ASN A 4 8.34 -0.13 -18.02
N PRO A 5 8.20 -0.54 -19.30
CA PRO A 5 7.06 -1.32 -19.76
C PRO A 5 6.94 -2.69 -19.06
N ARG A 6 8.03 -3.17 -18.42
CA ARG A 6 8.04 -4.43 -17.67
C ARG A 6 7.18 -4.41 -16.41
N PHE A 7 6.92 -3.23 -15.82
CA PHE A 7 6.12 -3.14 -14.58
C PHE A 7 4.72 -3.72 -14.73
N ARG A 8 4.12 -3.62 -15.92
CA ARG A 8 2.79 -4.22 -16.21
C ARG A 8 2.77 -5.75 -16.14
N MET A 9 3.92 -6.39 -16.22
CA MET A 9 4.07 -7.85 -16.16
C MET A 9 4.48 -8.33 -14.77
N TRP A 10 4.72 -7.42 -13.82
CA TRP A 10 5.17 -7.78 -12.49
C TRP A 10 4.04 -8.38 -11.67
N SER A 11 4.34 -9.49 -11.02
CA SER A 11 3.48 -10.09 -10.00
C SER A 11 3.53 -9.28 -8.71
N THR A 12 2.59 -9.53 -7.80
CA THR A 12 2.62 -8.95 -6.44
C THR A 12 3.92 -9.27 -5.72
N GLU A 13 4.52 -10.43 -5.97
CA GLU A 13 5.79 -10.83 -5.34
C GLU A 13 6.98 -10.03 -5.87
N ASP A 14 7.01 -9.73 -7.18
CA ASP A 14 8.02 -8.85 -7.78
C ASP A 14 7.94 -7.44 -7.17
N TRP A 15 6.72 -6.93 -7.00
CA TRP A 15 6.50 -5.64 -6.34
C TRP A 15 6.94 -5.64 -4.89
N ARG A 16 6.65 -6.72 -4.16
CA ARG A 16 7.09 -6.91 -2.77
C ARG A 16 8.62 -6.98 -2.68
N GLY A 17 9.30 -7.64 -3.61
CA GLY A 17 10.76 -7.68 -3.67
C GLY A 17 11.37 -6.31 -3.97
N TYR A 18 10.74 -5.53 -4.86
CA TYR A 18 11.19 -4.18 -5.22
C TYR A 18 10.96 -3.15 -4.11
N CYS A 19 9.88 -3.28 -3.34
CA CYS A 19 9.49 -2.33 -2.30
C CYS A 19 8.93 -3.03 -1.04
N PRO A 20 9.78 -3.71 -0.26
CA PRO A 20 9.33 -4.61 0.81
C PRO A 20 8.82 -3.90 2.06
N THR A 21 9.29 -2.68 2.34
CA THR A 21 9.06 -1.98 3.63
C THR A 21 8.44 -0.59 3.45
N LEU A 22 7.86 -0.05 4.52
CA LEU A 22 7.42 1.36 4.54
C LEU A 22 8.58 2.34 4.32
N GLY A 23 9.78 2.01 4.78
CA GLY A 23 10.97 2.81 4.51
C GLY A 23 11.31 2.88 3.02
N ASP A 24 11.13 1.78 2.29
CA ASP A 24 11.28 1.77 0.84
C ASP A 24 10.20 2.57 0.13
N MET A 25 8.94 2.42 0.58
CA MET A 25 7.81 3.16 0.02
C MET A 25 7.99 4.67 0.19
N GLU A 26 8.38 5.11 1.39
CA GLU A 26 8.66 6.53 1.67
C GLU A 26 9.80 7.05 0.77
N ARG A 27 10.94 6.34 0.71
CA ARG A 27 12.09 6.75 -0.12
C ARG A 27 11.76 6.83 -1.61
N ARG A 28 10.88 5.94 -2.09
CA ARG A 28 10.50 5.84 -3.52
C ARG A 28 9.28 6.71 -3.87
N GLY A 29 8.73 7.44 -2.91
CA GLY A 29 7.58 8.32 -3.10
C GLY A 29 6.26 7.58 -3.34
N TRP A 30 6.14 6.35 -2.86
CA TRP A 30 4.89 5.59 -2.94
C TRP A 30 3.85 6.18 -1.98
N THR A 31 2.59 6.12 -2.35
CA THR A 31 1.48 6.50 -1.47
C THR A 31 0.64 5.28 -1.11
N LEU A 32 0.17 5.20 0.13
CA LEU A 32 -0.69 4.10 0.59
C LEU A 32 -2.13 4.57 0.78
N THR A 33 -3.06 3.72 0.39
CA THR A 33 -4.49 3.86 0.64
C THR A 33 -5.02 2.58 1.26
N ALA A 34 -6.12 2.69 2.01
CA ALA A 34 -6.83 1.56 2.58
C ALA A 34 -8.26 1.57 2.03
N ARG A 35 -8.77 0.41 1.59
CA ARG A 35 -10.15 0.24 1.12
C ARG A 35 -10.85 -0.87 1.90
N CYS A 36 -12.07 -0.62 2.35
CA CYS A 36 -12.92 -1.67 2.90
C CYS A 36 -13.54 -2.51 1.78
N GLY A 37 -13.41 -3.84 1.85
CA GLY A 37 -14.07 -4.74 0.89
C GLY A 37 -15.59 -4.86 1.07
N ALA A 38 -16.15 -4.39 2.18
CA ALA A 38 -17.57 -4.54 2.51
C ALA A 38 -18.40 -3.25 2.32
N CYS A 39 -17.84 -2.08 2.66
CA CYS A 39 -18.55 -0.80 2.60
C CYS A 39 -17.88 0.24 1.70
N ASP A 40 -16.82 -0.15 0.99
CA ASP A 40 -16.06 0.70 0.08
C ASP A 40 -15.48 2.00 0.65
N LEU A 41 -15.42 2.13 1.99
CA LEU A 41 -14.70 3.20 2.63
C LEU A 41 -13.24 3.20 2.16
N LYS A 42 -12.80 4.32 1.59
CA LYS A 42 -11.42 4.57 1.19
C LYS A 42 -10.79 5.60 2.12
N MET A 43 -9.56 5.33 2.54
CA MET A 43 -8.80 6.20 3.42
C MET A 43 -7.39 6.36 2.88
N GLU A 44 -6.86 7.57 2.97
CA GLU A 44 -5.43 7.81 2.76
C GLU A 44 -4.65 7.31 3.99
N VAL A 45 -3.53 6.64 3.74
CA VAL A 45 -2.61 6.19 4.78
C VAL A 45 -1.36 7.03 4.72
N ARG A 46 -1.18 7.89 5.74
CA ARG A 46 0.04 8.69 5.89
C ARG A 46 1.19 7.81 6.37
N ILE A 47 2.09 7.46 5.45
CA ILE A 47 3.24 6.57 5.70
C ILE A 47 4.05 7.01 6.92
N GLY A 48 4.34 8.31 7.06
CA GLY A 48 5.10 8.83 8.20
C GLY A 48 4.46 8.54 9.56
N ILE A 49 3.13 8.52 9.66
CA ILE A 49 2.43 8.16 10.91
C ILE A 49 2.61 6.66 11.20
N VAL A 50 2.49 5.82 10.17
CA VAL A 50 2.66 4.37 10.33
C VAL A 50 4.11 4.02 10.68
N ILE A 51 5.09 4.68 10.05
CA ILE A 51 6.51 4.53 10.38
C ILE A 51 6.77 4.91 11.84
N ARG A 52 6.17 5.99 12.36
CA ARG A 52 6.30 6.35 13.78
C ARG A 52 5.72 5.29 14.71
N ALA A 53 4.65 4.61 14.29
CA ALA A 53 3.97 3.61 15.12
C ALA A 53 4.56 2.19 15.00
N LYS A 54 5.11 1.80 13.85
CA LYS A 54 5.55 0.43 13.54
C LYS A 54 7.03 0.30 13.16
N GLY A 55 7.69 1.42 12.89
CA GLY A 55 9.06 1.46 12.39
C GLY A 55 9.18 1.39 10.87
N ARG A 56 10.36 1.78 10.35
CA ARG A 56 10.66 1.82 8.90
C ARG A 56 10.75 0.44 8.25
N ALA A 57 11.18 -0.57 9.01
CA ALA A 57 11.36 -1.94 8.52
C ALA A 57 10.04 -2.74 8.43
N TRP A 58 8.93 -2.16 8.90
CA TRP A 58 7.64 -2.84 8.85
C TRP A 58 7.15 -2.98 7.41
N SER A 59 6.62 -4.16 7.10
CA SER A 59 6.13 -4.52 5.77
C SER A 59 4.60 -4.38 5.72
N PRO A 60 4.05 -3.54 4.84
CA PRO A 60 2.60 -3.39 4.67
C PRO A 60 1.96 -4.55 3.91
N TRP A 61 2.75 -5.43 3.30
CA TRP A 61 2.26 -6.47 2.43
C TRP A 61 1.47 -7.55 3.18
N GLY A 62 0.30 -7.91 2.65
CA GLY A 62 -0.66 -8.86 3.21
C GLY A 62 -1.36 -8.36 4.49
N GLN A 63 -1.16 -7.09 4.86
CA GLN A 63 -1.69 -6.55 6.10
C GLN A 63 -3.14 -6.10 5.92
N THR A 64 -3.96 -6.40 6.92
CA THR A 64 -5.36 -5.96 6.94
C THR A 64 -5.69 -5.32 8.27
N ALA A 65 -6.64 -4.39 8.26
CA ALA A 65 -7.14 -3.73 9.47
C ALA A 65 -8.66 -3.84 9.56
N LYS A 66 -9.24 -3.65 10.75
CA LYS A 66 -10.69 -3.52 10.89
C LYS A 66 -11.17 -2.25 10.22
N CYS A 67 -12.35 -2.30 9.59
CA CYS A 67 -12.99 -1.10 9.06
C CYS A 67 -13.24 -0.07 10.17
N ARG A 68 -13.00 1.20 9.86
CA ARG A 68 -13.26 2.32 10.80
C ARG A 68 -14.65 2.93 10.64
N ARG A 69 -15.44 2.48 9.66
CA ARG A 69 -16.84 2.89 9.53
C ARG A 69 -17.63 2.28 10.69
N LEU A 70 -18.42 3.10 11.39
CA LEU A 70 -19.31 2.64 12.45
C LEU A 70 -20.21 1.52 11.93
N HIS A 71 -20.38 0.47 12.75
CA HIS A 71 -21.18 -0.73 12.46
C HIS A 71 -20.71 -1.58 11.27
N CYS A 72 -19.56 -1.29 10.66
CA CYS A 72 -19.01 -2.14 9.60
C CYS A 72 -18.08 -3.21 10.19
N GLY A 73 -18.45 -4.49 10.02
CA GLY A 73 -17.60 -5.64 10.38
C GLY A 73 -16.53 -5.99 9.33
N GLY A 74 -16.41 -5.20 8.26
CA GLY A 74 -15.50 -5.48 7.15
C GLY A 74 -14.02 -5.27 7.48
N ARG A 75 -13.16 -5.71 6.57
CA ARG A 75 -11.71 -5.50 6.65
C ARG A 75 -11.24 -4.49 5.60
N MET A 76 -10.26 -3.69 5.99
CA MET A 76 -9.53 -2.78 5.12
C MET A 76 -8.33 -3.54 4.54
N VAL A 77 -8.22 -3.52 3.22
CA VAL A 77 -7.03 -3.94 2.47
C VAL A 77 -6.23 -2.72 2.07
N LEU A 78 -4.91 -2.87 2.00
CA LEU A 78 -4.01 -1.79 1.63
C LEU A 78 -3.72 -1.84 0.13
N ARG A 79 -3.57 -0.67 -0.48
CA ARG A 79 -3.14 -0.47 -1.86
C ARG A 79 -2.07 0.61 -1.91
N ALA A 80 -0.97 0.32 -2.58
CA ALA A 80 0.08 1.29 -2.83
C ALA A 80 0.02 1.82 -4.26
N TYR A 81 0.34 3.09 -4.45
CA TYR A 81 0.58 3.66 -5.79
C TYR A 81 2.09 3.73 -6.03
N SER A 82 2.53 3.15 -7.14
CA SER A 82 3.92 3.21 -7.60
C SER A 82 4.06 4.32 -8.63
N PRO A 83 4.65 5.49 -8.30
CA PRO A 83 4.75 6.61 -9.23
C PRO A 83 5.64 6.29 -10.45
N ARG A 84 6.62 5.39 -10.30
CA ARG A 84 7.49 4.98 -11.41
C ARG A 84 6.79 4.10 -12.43
N ALA A 85 5.80 3.32 -12.01
CA ALA A 85 5.00 2.52 -12.93
C ALA A 85 3.74 3.24 -13.38
N GLY A 86 3.21 4.14 -12.56
CA GLY A 86 1.95 4.83 -12.80
C GLY A 86 0.73 3.97 -12.47
N GLU A 87 0.86 2.99 -11.57
CA GLU A 87 -0.21 2.05 -11.25
C GLU A 87 -0.38 1.80 -9.74
N TYR A 88 -1.57 1.30 -9.38
CA TYR A 88 -1.88 0.85 -8.03
C TYR A 88 -1.62 -0.65 -7.92
N VAL A 89 -0.95 -1.03 -6.84
CA VAL A 89 -0.62 -2.41 -6.49
C VAL A 89 -1.29 -2.75 -5.16
N ASP A 90 -1.93 -3.91 -5.09
CA ASP A 90 -2.43 -4.45 -3.83
C ASP A 90 -1.24 -4.87 -2.97
N VAL A 91 -1.16 -4.32 -1.74
CA VAL A 91 -0.09 -4.65 -0.80
C VAL A 91 -0.56 -5.62 0.25
#